data_AF-A0A918PVZ2-F1
#
_entry.id   AF-A0A918PVZ2-F1
#
_cell.length_a   1.000
_cell.length_b   1.000
_cell.length_c   1.000
_cell.angle_alpha   90.00
_cell.angle_beta   90.00
_cell.angle_gamma   90.00
#
_symmetry.space_group_name_H-M   'P 1'
#
loop_
_entity.id
_entity.type
_entity.pdbx_description
1 polymer ?
#
loop_
_entity_poly.entity_id
_entity_poly.type
_entity_poly.pdbx_seq_one_letter_code
_entity_poly.pdbx_strand_id
1 'polypeptide(L)'
;MVKSFLAILLMGLLSYNNQLEEIYIGKSFSWKVYYDPTKSQPIVEISGIKYGYLDHLQRENETLAKSEIGELYIRGDDMYYKNAALKINVKLKKKSYSSEIDNQRLKVFEINAFNEISSLKDSLKVGDYKFDWQVKEDYIFYRDTDTIPDNYEPSYKKKFYSNLKPD
;
A
#
# COMPACT_ATOMS: atom_id res chain seq x y z
N MET A 1 -32.35 -35.54 9.89
CA MET A 1 -32.41 -34.09 9.62
C MET A 1 -30.99 -33.53 9.64
N VAL A 2 -30.18 -33.79 8.60
CA VAL A 2 -28.78 -33.34 8.51
C VAL A 2 -28.51 -33.02 7.04
N LYS A 3 -28.99 -31.87 6.56
CA LYS A 3 -28.75 -31.39 5.19
C LYS A 3 -28.70 -29.86 5.16
N SER A 4 -27.93 -29.24 6.03
CA SER A 4 -27.79 -27.77 6.00
C SER A 4 -26.43 -27.20 6.42
N PHE A 5 -25.48 -28.01 6.90
CA PHE A 5 -24.18 -27.47 7.35
C PHE A 5 -23.09 -27.37 6.28
N LEU A 6 -23.28 -27.98 5.10
CA LEU A 6 -22.24 -28.00 4.06
C LEU A 6 -22.23 -26.74 3.16
N ALA A 7 -23.33 -25.99 3.11
CA ALA A 7 -23.44 -24.81 2.24
C ALA A 7 -22.72 -23.57 2.79
N ILE A 8 -22.60 -23.45 4.12
CA ILE A 8 -21.98 -22.28 4.77
C ILE A 8 -20.44 -22.37 4.70
N LEU A 9 -19.88 -23.59 4.67
CA LEU A 9 -18.42 -23.78 4.55
C LEU A 9 -17.91 -23.50 3.11
N LEU A 10 -18.75 -23.65 2.10
CA LEU A 10 -18.39 -23.37 0.70
C LEU A 10 -18.48 -21.88 0.32
N MET A 11 -19.27 -21.08 1.03
CA MET A 11 -19.34 -19.63 0.77
C MET A 11 -18.10 -18.87 1.28
N GLY A 12 -17.33 -19.44 2.21
CA GLY A 12 -16.06 -18.86 2.67
C GLY A 12 -14.89 -18.99 1.69
N LEU A 13 -15.01 -19.87 0.69
CA LEU A 13 -13.95 -20.14 -0.30
C LEU A 13 -14.13 -19.38 -1.62
N LEU A 14 -15.21 -18.62 -1.76
CA LEU A 14 -15.38 -17.63 -2.83
C LEU A 14 -14.95 -16.25 -2.37
N SER A 15 -13.86 -16.18 -1.59
CA SER A 15 -13.07 -14.95 -1.55
C SER A 15 -12.57 -14.76 -2.97
N TYR A 16 -13.28 -13.90 -3.71
CA TYR A 16 -12.98 -13.52 -5.07
C TYR A 16 -11.52 -13.06 -5.08
N ASN A 17 -10.64 -13.96 -5.49
CA ASN A 17 -9.21 -13.72 -5.55
C ASN A 17 -9.02 -12.83 -6.77
N ASN A 18 -9.25 -11.52 -6.61
CA ASN A 18 -8.90 -10.49 -7.58
C ASN A 18 -7.37 -10.43 -7.62
N GLN A 19 -6.77 -11.49 -8.15
CA GLN A 19 -5.35 -11.61 -8.29
C GLN A 19 -4.95 -10.56 -9.33
N LEU A 20 -4.29 -9.51 -8.87
CA LEU A 20 -3.79 -8.44 -9.72
C LEU A 20 -2.96 -9.07 -10.85
N GLU A 21 -3.42 -8.94 -12.09
CA GLU A 21 -2.73 -9.53 -13.26
C GLU A 21 -1.62 -8.62 -13.77
N GLU A 22 -1.80 -7.30 -13.65
CA GLU A 22 -0.91 -6.29 -14.21
C GLU A 22 -0.74 -5.10 -13.28
N ILE A 23 0.42 -4.46 -13.34
CA ILE A 23 0.76 -3.29 -12.55
C ILE A 23 1.58 -2.31 -13.39
N TYR A 24 1.48 -1.03 -13.09
CA TYR A 24 2.33 0.00 -13.69
C TYR A 24 3.62 0.16 -12.90
N ILE A 25 4.77 0.11 -13.57
CA ILE A 25 6.09 0.23 -12.94
C ILE A 25 6.93 1.32 -13.61
N GLY A 26 7.43 2.25 -12.80
CA GLY A 26 8.44 3.24 -13.17
C GLY A 26 9.78 2.95 -12.51
N LYS A 27 10.88 3.34 -13.16
CA LYS A 27 12.22 3.25 -12.58
C LYS A 27 12.99 4.55 -12.83
N SER A 28 13.60 5.07 -11.78
CA SER A 28 14.64 6.10 -11.80
C SER A 28 15.88 5.56 -11.05
N PHE A 29 17.02 6.23 -11.14
CA PHE A 29 18.34 5.73 -10.69
C PHE A 29 18.31 5.06 -9.31
N SER A 30 17.64 5.66 -8.32
CA SER A 30 17.50 5.12 -6.96
C SER A 30 16.08 4.71 -6.58
N TRP A 31 15.13 4.82 -7.51
CA TRP A 31 13.71 4.73 -7.20
C TRP A 31 12.99 3.74 -8.10
N LYS A 32 12.12 2.95 -7.51
CA LYS A 32 11.15 2.13 -8.23
C LYS A 32 9.76 2.54 -7.77
N VAL A 33 8.88 2.77 -8.73
CA VAL A 33 7.52 3.26 -8.49
C VAL A 33 6.57 2.19 -8.96
N TYR A 34 5.58 1.85 -8.14
CA TYR A 34 4.51 0.94 -8.49
C TYR A 34 3.17 1.65 -8.39
N TYR A 35 2.28 1.36 -9.32
CA TYR A 35 0.92 1.85 -9.30
C TYR A 35 -0.03 0.75 -9.74
N ASP A 36 -0.95 0.42 -8.85
CA ASP A 36 -2.03 -0.54 -9.07
C ASP A 36 -3.28 0.23 -9.55
N PRO A 37 -3.64 0.11 -10.84
CA PRO A 37 -4.77 0.85 -11.39
C PRO A 37 -6.13 0.28 -10.95
N THR A 38 -6.16 -0.88 -10.29
CA THR A 38 -7.40 -1.54 -9.87
C THR A 38 -8.00 -0.93 -8.61
N LYS A 39 -7.21 -0.16 -7.86
CA LYS A 39 -7.65 0.55 -6.65
C LYS A 39 -8.52 1.75 -6.99
N SER A 40 -9.62 1.92 -6.25
CA SER A 40 -10.49 3.09 -6.34
C SER A 40 -9.73 4.37 -5.98
N GLN A 41 -9.03 4.34 -4.84
CA GLN A 41 -8.11 5.39 -4.41
C GLN A 41 -6.74 5.19 -5.10
N PRO A 42 -6.25 6.18 -5.87
CA PRO A 42 -4.93 6.09 -6.47
C PRO A 42 -3.85 6.19 -5.41
N ILE A 43 -3.12 5.11 -5.20
CA ILE A 43 -1.98 5.03 -4.28
C ILE A 43 -0.75 4.68 -5.09
N VAL A 44 0.30 5.49 -4.98
CA VAL A 44 1.58 5.24 -5.63
C VAL A 44 2.60 4.76 -4.59
N GLU A 45 3.16 3.58 -4.83
CA GLU A 45 4.13 2.95 -3.96
C GLU A 45 5.55 3.29 -4.43
N ILE A 46 6.35 3.92 -3.56
CA ILE A 46 7.71 4.35 -3.88
C ILE A 46 8.71 3.51 -3.09
N SER A 47 9.62 2.85 -3.80
CA SER A 47 10.67 2.01 -3.25
C SER A 47 12.05 2.59 -3.51
N GLY A 48 12.90 2.58 -2.48
CA GLY A 48 14.34 2.83 -2.53
C GLY A 48 15.08 1.89 -1.57
N ILE A 49 16.41 2.00 -1.48
CA ILE A 49 17.26 1.03 -0.73
C ILE A 49 16.84 0.85 0.74
N LYS A 50 16.42 1.92 1.41
CA LYS A 50 15.87 1.93 2.77
C LYS A 50 14.63 2.82 2.85
N TYR A 51 13.89 2.87 1.75
CA TYR A 51 12.77 3.77 1.61
C TYR A 51 11.56 3.00 1.08
N GLY A 52 10.44 3.20 1.77
CA GLY A 52 9.13 2.71 1.39
C GLY A 52 8.13 3.77 1.80
N TYR A 53 7.31 4.20 0.84
CA TYR A 53 6.31 5.23 1.06
C TYR A 53 5.09 4.95 0.20
N LEU A 54 3.92 5.15 0.79
CA LEU A 54 2.62 5.09 0.12
C LEU A 54 2.13 6.54 -0.10
N ASP A 55 2.12 6.97 -1.35
CA ASP A 55 1.64 8.30 -1.73
C ASP A 55 0.15 8.22 -2.09
N HIS A 56 -0.70 8.66 -1.16
CA HIS A 56 -2.15 8.66 -1.33
C HIS A 56 -2.56 9.89 -2.14
N LEU A 57 -3.01 9.67 -3.37
CA LEU A 57 -3.40 10.73 -4.30
C LEU A 57 -4.92 10.94 -4.26
N GLN A 58 -5.33 12.18 -4.45
CA GLN A 58 -6.71 12.58 -4.72
C GLN A 58 -6.88 12.72 -6.24
N ARG A 59 -7.93 12.10 -6.81
CA ARG A 59 -8.27 12.30 -8.22
C ARG A 59 -8.80 13.72 -8.42
N GLU A 60 -8.16 14.46 -9.33
CA GLU A 60 -8.62 15.78 -9.79
C GLU A 60 -9.49 15.62 -11.05
N ASN A 61 -9.13 14.68 -11.92
CA ASN A 61 -9.89 14.27 -13.10
C ASN A 61 -9.41 12.90 -13.61
N GLU A 62 -9.90 12.46 -14.78
CA GLU A 62 -9.56 11.17 -15.39
C GLU A 62 -8.06 11.00 -15.70
N THR A 63 -7.35 12.11 -15.94
CA THR A 63 -5.96 12.13 -16.40
C THR A 63 -4.97 12.61 -15.33
N LEU A 64 -5.45 12.94 -14.13
CA LEU A 64 -4.66 13.60 -13.11
C LEU A 64 -5.11 13.24 -11.69
N ALA A 65 -4.17 12.75 -10.89
CA ALA A 65 -4.32 12.60 -9.45
C ALA A 65 -3.10 13.21 -8.72
N LYS A 66 -3.35 13.86 -7.58
CA LYS A 66 -2.34 14.65 -6.85
C LYS A 66 -2.36 14.39 -5.35
N SER A 67 -1.21 14.50 -4.72
CA SER A 67 -1.06 14.72 -3.28
C SER A 67 -0.27 16.00 -3.05
N GLU A 68 0.13 16.26 -1.80
CA GLU A 68 1.02 17.37 -1.47
C GLU A 68 2.37 17.29 -2.21
N ILE A 69 2.88 16.08 -2.43
CA ILE A 69 4.24 15.86 -2.95
C ILE A 69 4.30 15.10 -4.27
N GLY A 70 3.20 14.50 -4.72
CA GLY A 70 3.15 13.63 -5.88
C GLY A 70 2.08 13.97 -6.91
N GLU A 71 2.33 13.59 -8.15
CA GLU A 71 1.41 13.74 -9.27
C GLU A 71 1.48 12.51 -10.17
N LEU A 72 0.34 11.82 -10.33
CA LEU A 72 0.12 10.77 -11.31
C LEU A 72 -0.67 11.37 -12.46
N TYR A 73 -0.14 11.30 -13.68
CA TYR A 73 -0.75 11.95 -14.83
C TYR A 73 -0.62 11.14 -16.12
N ILE A 74 -1.55 11.36 -17.05
CA ILE A 74 -1.57 10.77 -18.38
C ILE A 74 -1.23 11.85 -19.40
N ARG A 75 -0.30 11.56 -20.32
CA ARG A 75 0.07 12.43 -21.45
C ARG A 75 0.07 11.61 -22.74
N GLY A 76 -0.95 11.81 -23.57
CA GLY A 76 -1.21 10.90 -24.69
C GLY A 76 -1.60 9.52 -24.15
N ASP A 77 -0.97 8.46 -24.65
CA ASP A 77 -1.21 7.08 -24.18
C ASP A 77 -0.30 6.67 -23.01
N ASP A 78 0.52 7.60 -22.51
CA ASP A 78 1.56 7.32 -21.55
C ASP A 78 1.21 7.81 -20.16
N MET A 79 1.38 6.93 -19.16
CA MET A 79 1.22 7.24 -17.75
C MET A 79 2.56 7.62 -17.12
N TYR A 80 2.55 8.63 -16.24
CA TYR A 80 3.71 9.15 -15.56
C TYR A 80 3.45 9.37 -14.08
N TYR A 81 4.50 9.29 -13.28
CA TYR A 81 4.49 9.73 -11.90
C TYR A 81 5.65 10.68 -11.63
N LYS A 82 5.35 11.77 -10.94
CA LYS A 82 6.31 12.75 -10.46
C LYS A 82 6.19 12.89 -8.95
N ASN A 83 7.32 12.97 -8.26
CA ASN A 83 7.39 13.31 -6.84
C ASN A 83 8.38 14.47 -6.65
N ALA A 84 7.92 15.58 -6.09
CA ALA A 84 8.72 16.79 -5.94
C ALA A 84 9.80 16.65 -4.86
N ALA A 85 9.47 16.03 -3.72
CA ALA A 85 10.38 15.85 -2.59
C ALA A 85 11.56 14.93 -2.95
N LEU A 86 11.27 13.83 -3.64
CA LEU A 86 12.27 12.83 -4.04
C LEU A 86 12.91 13.10 -5.41
N LYS A 87 12.46 14.16 -6.10
CA LYS A 87 12.89 14.52 -7.46
C LYS A 87 12.71 13.36 -8.46
N ILE A 88 11.62 12.63 -8.34
CA ILE A 88 11.24 11.54 -9.25
C ILE A 88 10.43 12.14 -10.40
N ASN A 89 10.75 11.74 -11.62
CA ASN A 89 9.89 11.92 -12.80
C ASN A 89 10.08 10.70 -13.71
N VAL A 90 9.10 9.80 -13.72
CA VAL A 90 9.22 8.51 -14.41
C VAL A 90 7.97 8.22 -15.23
N LYS A 91 8.18 7.68 -16.44
CA LYS A 91 7.14 7.01 -17.20
C LYS A 91 6.85 5.65 -16.56
N LEU A 92 5.58 5.36 -16.32
CA LEU A 92 5.13 4.07 -15.82
C LEU A 92 4.80 3.15 -16.99
N LYS A 93 5.31 1.92 -16.95
CA LYS A 93 5.04 0.89 -17.96
C LYS A 93 4.25 -0.25 -17.35
N LYS A 94 3.20 -0.69 -18.04
CA LYS A 94 2.42 -1.87 -17.67
C LYS A 94 3.31 -3.11 -17.70
N LYS A 95 3.21 -3.96 -16.67
CA LYS A 95 3.91 -5.23 -16.55
C LYS A 95 3.01 -6.27 -15.90
N SER A 96 3.17 -7.53 -16.29
CA SER A 96 2.54 -8.64 -15.60
C SER A 96 2.98 -8.68 -14.14
N TYR A 97 2.02 -8.89 -13.25
CA TYR A 97 2.27 -9.02 -11.83
C TYR A 97 3.00 -10.34 -11.55
N SER A 98 3.92 -10.31 -10.58
CA SER A 98 4.75 -11.47 -10.23
C SER A 98 5.01 -11.52 -8.73
N SER A 99 5.45 -12.68 -8.25
CA SER A 99 5.87 -12.84 -6.85
C SER A 99 7.05 -11.93 -6.48
N GLU A 100 7.95 -11.65 -7.43
CA GLU A 100 9.03 -10.69 -7.22
C GLU A 100 8.47 -9.28 -6.97
N ILE A 101 7.48 -8.86 -7.76
CA ILE A 101 6.81 -7.57 -7.57
C ILE A 101 6.11 -7.54 -6.20
N ASP A 102 5.31 -8.56 -5.89
CA ASP A 102 4.58 -8.65 -4.62
C ASP A 102 5.51 -8.55 -3.40
N ASN A 103 6.65 -9.26 -3.43
CA ASN A 103 7.66 -9.19 -2.37
C ASN A 103 8.28 -7.80 -2.23
N GLN A 104 8.45 -7.05 -3.32
CA GLN A 104 8.98 -5.69 -3.26
C GLN A 104 7.94 -4.72 -2.71
N ARG A 105 6.66 -4.87 -3.09
CA ARG A 105 5.55 -4.07 -2.56
C ARG A 105 5.35 -4.32 -1.06
N LEU A 106 5.45 -5.57 -0.60
CA LEU A 106 5.46 -5.89 0.83
C LEU A 106 6.58 -5.14 1.57
N LYS A 107 7.80 -5.10 1.02
CA LYS A 107 8.91 -4.34 1.63
C LYS A 107 8.63 -2.83 1.68
N VAL A 108 8.00 -2.27 0.66
CA VAL A 108 7.55 -0.86 0.67
C VAL A 108 6.59 -0.64 1.83
N PHE A 109 5.61 -1.53 1.98
CA PHE A 109 4.62 -1.47 3.05
C PHE A 109 5.25 -1.61 4.44
N GLU A 110 6.17 -2.56 4.63
CA GLU A 110 6.92 -2.75 5.88
C GLU A 110 7.68 -1.48 6.30
N ILE A 111 8.42 -0.87 5.37
CA ILE A 111 9.18 0.34 5.66
C ILE A 111 8.24 1.52 5.92
N ASN A 112 7.13 1.62 5.18
CA ASN A 112 6.13 2.66 5.40
C ASN A 112 5.50 2.53 6.80
N ALA A 113 5.07 1.32 7.19
CA ALA A 113 4.52 1.05 8.52
C ALA A 113 5.52 1.36 9.63
N PHE A 114 6.79 1.01 9.45
CA PHE A 114 7.86 1.39 10.38
C PHE A 114 7.97 2.92 10.53
N ASN A 115 8.00 3.66 9.41
CA ASN A 115 8.11 5.12 9.42
C ASN A 115 6.92 5.78 10.12
N GLU A 116 5.70 5.27 9.88
CA GLU A 116 4.49 5.74 10.57
C GLU A 116 4.59 5.54 12.08
N ILE A 117 5.01 4.35 12.54
CA ILE A 117 5.16 4.07 13.97
C ILE A 117 6.32 4.86 14.58
N SER A 118 7.45 5.04 13.89
CA SER A 118 8.53 5.90 14.36
C SER A 118 8.05 7.34 14.57
N SER A 119 7.28 7.88 13.63
CA SER A 119 6.72 9.23 13.74
C SER A 119 5.74 9.35 14.90
N LEU A 120 4.88 8.33 15.11
CA LEU A 120 3.96 8.27 16.25
C LEU A 120 4.70 8.14 17.58
N LYS A 121 5.74 7.31 17.64
CA LYS A 121 6.61 7.12 18.81
C LYS A 121 7.25 8.44 19.22
N ASP A 122 7.81 9.18 18.27
CA ASP A 122 8.45 10.47 18.51
C ASP A 122 7.43 11.52 18.97
N SER A 123 6.26 11.58 18.33
CA SER A 123 5.17 12.49 18.69
C SER A 123 4.65 12.27 20.11
N LEU A 124 4.48 11.01 20.51
CA LEU A 124 3.99 10.62 21.84
C LEU A 124 5.11 10.48 22.89
N LYS A 125 6.37 10.70 22.51
CA LYS A 125 7.55 10.58 23.38
C LYS A 125 7.67 9.21 24.07
N VAL A 126 7.36 8.14 23.34
CA VAL A 126 7.44 6.76 23.84
C VAL A 126 8.87 6.26 23.65
N GLY A 127 9.61 5.99 24.73
CA GLY A 127 11.03 5.58 24.62
C GLY A 127 11.23 4.13 24.18
N ASP A 128 10.47 3.21 24.77
CA ASP A 128 10.87 1.79 24.80
C ASP A 128 10.16 0.90 23.78
N TYR A 129 9.24 1.45 23.00
CA TYR A 129 8.53 0.67 21.98
C TYR A 129 9.48 0.20 20.88
N LYS A 130 9.39 -1.10 20.56
CA LYS A 130 10.07 -1.77 19.44
C LYS A 130 9.04 -2.15 18.39
N PHE A 131 9.29 -1.75 17.15
CA PHE A 131 8.41 -2.06 16.03
C PHE A 131 8.34 -3.56 15.76
N ASP A 132 7.12 -4.08 15.67
CA ASP A 132 6.83 -5.46 15.25
C ASP A 132 6.71 -5.52 13.73
N TRP A 133 7.66 -6.21 13.09
CA TRP A 133 7.74 -6.35 11.63
C TRP A 133 6.69 -7.31 11.06
N GLN A 134 5.84 -7.94 11.88
CA GLN A 134 4.74 -8.79 11.41
C GLN A 134 3.57 -7.96 10.87
N VAL A 135 3.73 -7.40 9.67
CA VAL A 135 2.73 -6.56 8.97
C VAL A 135 2.12 -7.24 7.73
N LYS A 136 2.43 -8.51 7.50
CA LYS A 136 2.02 -9.24 6.28
C LYS A 136 0.49 -9.29 6.12
N GLU A 137 -0.25 -9.45 7.20
CA GLU A 137 -1.72 -9.48 7.15
C GLU A 137 -2.30 -8.11 6.75
N ASP A 138 -1.76 -7.03 7.30
CA ASP A 138 -2.13 -5.66 6.90
C ASP A 138 -1.78 -5.40 5.44
N TYR A 139 -0.63 -5.91 4.96
CA TYR A 139 -0.27 -5.83 3.55
C TYR A 139 -1.24 -6.62 2.65
N ILE A 140 -1.63 -7.84 3.02
CA ILE A 140 -2.59 -8.64 2.26
C ILE A 140 -3.93 -7.90 2.19
N PHE A 141 -4.41 -7.35 3.31
CA PHE A 141 -5.62 -6.53 3.32
C PHE A 141 -5.49 -5.31 2.41
N TYR A 142 -4.39 -4.55 2.54
CA TYR A 142 -4.08 -3.41 1.68
C TYR A 142 -4.04 -3.79 0.19
N ARG A 143 -3.42 -4.92 -0.17
CA ARG A 143 -3.24 -5.39 -1.55
C ARG A 143 -4.53 -5.87 -2.18
N ASP A 144 -5.38 -6.57 -1.43
CA ASP A 144 -6.55 -7.24 -1.99
C ASP A 144 -7.83 -6.39 -1.90
N THR A 145 -7.83 -5.35 -1.06
CA THR A 145 -9.00 -4.49 -0.89
C THR A 145 -8.96 -3.31 -1.86
N ASP A 146 -9.96 -3.18 -2.72
CA ASP A 146 -10.09 -2.05 -3.65
C ASP A 146 -10.17 -0.68 -2.93
N THR A 147 -11.01 -0.60 -1.89
CA THR A 147 -11.26 0.61 -1.11
C THR A 147 -10.96 0.37 0.37
N ILE A 148 -10.00 1.11 0.94
CA ILE A 148 -9.68 1.02 2.37
C ILE A 148 -10.77 1.78 3.15
N PRO A 149 -11.48 1.14 4.10
CA PRO A 149 -12.47 1.83 4.92
C PRO A 149 -11.86 2.94 5.77
N ASP A 150 -12.56 4.06 5.94
CA ASP A 150 -12.08 5.19 6.77
C ASP A 150 -11.80 4.81 8.23
N ASN A 151 -12.49 3.79 8.74
CA ASN A 151 -12.33 3.26 10.09
C ASN A 151 -11.35 2.08 10.16
N TYR A 152 -10.69 1.72 9.06
CA TYR A 152 -9.68 0.67 9.08
C TYR A 152 -8.44 1.16 9.81
N GLU A 153 -8.18 0.53 10.93
CA GLU A 153 -6.94 0.70 11.66
C GLU A 153 -6.09 -0.57 11.49
N PRO A 154 -4.88 -0.46 10.90
CA PRO A 154 -4.01 -1.60 10.68
C PRO A 154 -3.50 -2.19 11.99
N SER A 155 -3.25 -3.49 11.99
CA SER A 155 -2.84 -4.24 13.17
C SER A 155 -1.57 -3.70 13.81
N TYR A 156 -0.60 -3.22 13.00
CA TYR A 156 0.65 -2.65 13.53
C TYR A 156 0.40 -1.37 14.36
N LYS A 157 -0.61 -0.54 14.03
CA LYS A 157 -1.01 0.61 14.85
C LYS A 157 -1.73 0.19 16.11
N LYS A 158 -2.66 -0.77 16.00
CA LYS A 158 -3.37 -1.33 17.18
C LYS A 158 -2.38 -1.88 18.21
N LYS A 159 -1.39 -2.65 17.75
CA LYS A 159 -0.30 -3.19 18.58
C LYS A 159 0.51 -2.06 19.23
N PHE A 160 0.84 -1.01 18.50
CA PHE A 160 1.52 0.15 19.08
C PHE A 160 0.70 0.76 20.23
N TYR A 161 -0.56 1.08 20.01
CA TYR A 161 -1.41 1.69 21.05
C TYR A 161 -1.74 0.75 22.22
N SER A 162 -1.86 -0.56 22.00
CA SER A 162 -2.10 -1.51 23.09
C SER A 162 -0.92 -1.56 24.06
N ASN A 163 0.31 -1.35 23.59
CA ASN A 163 1.50 -1.27 24.44
C ASN A 163 1.62 0.06 25.22
N LEU A 164 0.76 1.04 24.95
CA LEU A 164 0.72 2.32 25.67
C LEU A 164 -0.33 2.36 26.78
N LYS A 165 -1.29 1.43 26.76
CA LYS A 165 -2.29 1.35 27.82
C LYS A 165 -1.63 0.79 29.07
N PRO A 166 -1.79 1.44 30.24
CA PRO A 166 -1.41 0.81 31.50
C PRO A 166 -2.24 -0.46 31.67
N ASP A 167 -1.60 -1.52 32.17
CA ASP A 167 -2.27 -2.77 32.57
C ASP A 167 -3.40 -2.51 33.58
#